data_AF-W4PZA1-F1
#
_entry.id   AF-W4PZA1-F1
#
_cell.length_a   1.000
_cell.length_b   1.000
_cell.length_c   1.000
_cell.angle_alpha   90.00
_cell.angle_beta   90.00
_cell.angle_gamma   90.00
#
_symmetry.space_group_name_H-M   'P 1'
#
loop_
_entity.id
_entity.type
_entity.pdbx_description
1 polymer ?
#
loop_
_entity_poly.entity_id
_entity_poly.type
_entity_poly.pdbx_seq_one_letter_code
_entity_poly.pdbx_strand_id
1 'polypeptide(L)'
;MRQKNKQLNNKIKSYVQTKSTLTLVLKIIGFMVGAIIIFSIIQYELVYRAFVFMFLIGFAYVVNKKLTQLKELISNNIKEAQPELEIDTPAVDQETQIFEKVLIEKEEQLEKIDLDRTQLLEELFSKADLNDLEKQSYREKIKQKESERTHTMEDLLVVKGRLHQAILGTKKYFVKEDPMKEVAAAIDKEHVQGTSIATLNEEIHTIIPMLTEEVVLSLKKNNYIDEDHNLTRSGYKSLMKMVDKE
;
A
#
# COMPACT_ATOMS: atom_id res chain seq x y z
N MET A 1 18.09 57.42 -42.70
CA MET A 1 17.66 56.04 -42.36
C MET A 1 16.98 55.89 -40.98
N ARG A 2 17.30 56.69 -39.96
CA ARG A 2 16.73 56.53 -38.59
C ARG A 2 15.22 56.80 -38.45
N GLN A 3 14.64 57.69 -39.27
CA GLN A 3 13.20 58.01 -39.18
C GLN A 3 12.28 56.93 -39.76
N LYS A 4 12.69 56.25 -40.85
CA LYS A 4 11.92 55.13 -41.43
C LYS A 4 11.80 53.94 -40.47
N ASN A 5 12.87 53.59 -39.76
CA ASN A 5 12.84 52.52 -38.75
C ASN A 5 11.93 52.85 -37.56
N LYS A 6 11.86 54.13 -37.15
CA LYS A 6 10.99 54.57 -36.05
C LYS A 6 9.50 54.46 -36.42
N GLN A 7 9.15 54.78 -37.67
CA GLN A 7 7.79 54.64 -38.19
C GLN A 7 7.39 53.16 -38.35
N LEU A 8 8.32 52.31 -38.79
CA LEU A 8 8.08 50.88 -38.97
C LEU A 8 7.87 50.17 -37.62
N ASN A 9 8.68 50.50 -36.61
CA ASN A 9 8.50 50.00 -35.25
C ASN A 9 7.19 50.47 -34.61
N ASN A 10 6.77 51.72 -34.84
CA ASN A 10 5.49 52.21 -34.33
C ASN A 10 4.28 51.54 -34.99
N LYS A 11 4.35 51.23 -36.30
CA LYS A 11 3.32 50.45 -37.00
C LYS A 11 3.25 49.00 -36.54
N ILE A 12 4.39 48.37 -36.28
CA ILE A 12 4.43 47.00 -35.71
C ILE A 12 3.85 47.01 -34.28
N LYS A 13 4.24 47.99 -33.46
CA LYS A 13 3.76 48.09 -32.07
C LYS A 13 2.24 48.30 -32.00
N SER A 14 1.65 49.13 -32.86
CA SER A 14 0.20 49.33 -32.91
C SER A 14 -0.56 48.11 -33.43
N TYR A 15 0.02 47.33 -34.35
CA TYR A 15 -0.58 46.08 -34.86
C TYR A 15 -0.53 44.94 -33.83
N VAL A 16 0.54 44.87 -33.03
CA VAL A 16 0.67 43.90 -31.93
C VAL A 16 -0.23 44.27 -30.75
N GLN A 17 -0.35 45.56 -30.41
CA GLN A 17 -1.24 46.02 -29.34
C GLN A 17 -2.72 45.79 -29.67
N THR A 18 -3.14 46.04 -30.92
CA THR A 18 -4.53 45.81 -31.34
C THR A 18 -4.91 44.34 -31.37
N LYS A 19 -4.02 43.42 -31.76
CA LYS A 19 -4.29 41.97 -31.64
C LYS A 19 -4.41 41.51 -30.18
N SER A 20 -3.61 42.08 -29.27
CA SER A 20 -3.66 41.74 -27.84
C SER A 20 -4.95 42.22 -27.17
N THR A 21 -5.40 43.44 -27.45
CA THR A 21 -6.68 43.93 -26.89
C THR A 21 -7.88 43.22 -27.50
N LEU A 22 -7.86 42.86 -28.79
CA LEU A 22 -8.96 42.12 -29.43
C LEU A 22 -9.11 40.71 -28.85
N THR A 23 -7.99 40.01 -28.60
CA THR A 23 -8.02 38.69 -27.94
C THR A 23 -8.44 38.77 -26.48
N LEU A 24 -8.09 39.84 -25.76
CA LEU A 24 -8.54 40.08 -24.40
C LEU A 24 -10.04 40.39 -24.36
N VAL A 25 -10.54 41.23 -25.27
CA VAL A 25 -11.97 41.54 -25.40
C VAL A 25 -12.77 40.28 -25.78
N LEU A 26 -12.27 39.46 -26.70
CA LEU A 26 -12.89 38.16 -27.04
C LEU A 26 -12.97 37.22 -25.83
N LYS A 27 -11.93 37.17 -24.99
CA LYS A 27 -11.95 36.38 -23.74
C LYS A 27 -12.98 36.90 -22.75
N ILE A 28 -13.08 38.22 -22.57
CA ILE A 28 -14.08 38.84 -21.69
C ILE A 28 -15.49 38.59 -22.21
N ILE A 29 -15.72 38.71 -23.51
CA ILE A 29 -17.02 38.41 -24.13
C ILE A 29 -17.37 36.93 -23.93
N GLY A 30 -16.41 36.02 -24.13
CA GLY A 30 -16.62 34.59 -23.88
C GLY A 30 -16.98 34.30 -22.41
N PHE A 31 -16.32 34.98 -21.47
CA PHE A 31 -16.62 34.87 -20.04
C PHE A 31 -18.02 35.41 -19.70
N MET A 32 -18.40 36.57 -20.24
CA MET A 32 -19.74 37.15 -20.09
C MET A 32 -20.82 36.23 -20.65
N VAL A 33 -20.64 35.69 -21.85
CA VAL A 33 -21.58 34.74 -22.47
C VAL A 33 -21.69 33.48 -21.62
N GLY A 34 -20.56 32.94 -21.12
CA GLY A 34 -20.55 31.81 -20.21
C GLY A 34 -21.32 32.08 -18.91
N ALA A 35 -21.14 33.26 -18.31
CA ALA A 35 -21.85 33.66 -17.11
C ALA A 35 -23.37 33.80 -17.33
N ILE A 36 -23.78 34.34 -18.48
CA ILE A 36 -25.21 34.43 -18.87
C ILE A 36 -25.82 33.03 -19.06
N ILE A 37 -25.07 32.09 -19.64
CA ILE A 37 -25.52 30.71 -19.82
C ILE A 37 -25.66 30.02 -18.45
N ILE A 38 -24.68 30.18 -17.56
CA ILE A 38 -24.73 29.62 -16.19
C ILE A 38 -25.92 30.21 -15.43
N PHE A 39 -26.12 31.52 -15.50
CA PHE A 39 -27.28 32.19 -14.88
C PHE A 39 -28.61 31.67 -15.44
N SER A 40 -28.69 31.45 -16.75
CA SER A 40 -29.88 30.89 -17.40
C SER A 40 -30.14 29.43 -16.97
N ILE A 41 -29.09 28.63 -16.78
CA ILE A 41 -29.21 27.23 -16.31
C ILE A 41 -29.83 27.19 -14.90
N ILE A 42 -29.45 28.13 -14.02
CA ILE A 42 -29.95 28.18 -12.63
C ILE A 42 -31.45 28.48 -12.54
N GLN A 43 -31.98 29.30 -13.46
CA GLN A 43 -33.40 29.68 -13.45
C GLN A 43 -34.35 28.53 -13.81
N TYR A 44 -33.87 27.54 -14.57
CA TYR A 44 -34.67 26.39 -14.99
C TYR A 44 -34.22 25.11 -14.27
N GLU A 45 -34.99 24.67 -13.27
CA GLU A 45 -34.64 23.53 -12.41
C GLU A 45 -34.29 22.25 -13.19
N LEU A 46 -35.04 21.95 -14.26
CA LEU A 46 -34.83 20.75 -15.07
C LEU A 46 -33.50 20.79 -15.86
N VAL A 47 -33.14 21.98 -16.37
CA VAL A 47 -31.88 22.18 -17.11
C VAL A 47 -30.69 22.18 -16.14
N TYR A 48 -30.83 22.78 -14.96
CA TYR A 48 -29.84 22.71 -13.89
C TYR A 48 -29.57 21.26 -13.48
N ARG A 49 -30.62 20.48 -13.23
CA ARG A 49 -30.48 19.07 -12.83
C ARG A 49 -29.79 18.24 -13.91
N ALA A 50 -30.16 18.42 -15.18
CA ALA A 50 -29.51 17.76 -16.30
C ALA A 50 -28.02 18.15 -16.43
N PHE A 51 -27.70 19.43 -16.24
CA PHE A 51 -26.32 19.92 -16.27
C PHE A 51 -25.48 19.32 -15.13
N VAL A 52 -26.02 19.27 -13.90
CA VAL A 52 -25.32 18.67 -12.75
C VAL A 52 -25.07 17.18 -12.99
N PHE A 53 -26.04 16.43 -13.50
CA PHE A 53 -25.83 15.02 -13.83
C PHE A 53 -24.75 14.82 -14.89
N MET A 54 -24.78 15.61 -15.96
CA MET A 54 -23.78 15.54 -17.02
C MET A 54 -22.39 15.92 -16.50
N PHE A 55 -22.30 16.94 -15.63
CA PHE A 55 -21.08 17.32 -14.96
C PHE A 55 -20.54 16.23 -14.03
N LEU A 56 -21.39 15.60 -13.21
CA LEU A 56 -20.99 14.52 -12.30
C LEU A 56 -20.50 13.28 -13.07
N ILE A 57 -21.20 12.89 -14.14
CA ILE A 57 -20.79 11.77 -15.00
C ILE A 57 -19.46 12.09 -15.68
N GLY A 58 -19.32 13.29 -16.24
CA GLY A 58 -18.07 13.75 -16.85
C GLY A 58 -16.92 13.81 -15.85
N PHE A 59 -17.17 14.33 -14.65
CA PHE A 59 -16.20 14.41 -13.56
C PHE A 59 -15.75 13.02 -13.11
N ALA A 60 -16.69 12.09 -12.89
CA ALA A 60 -16.39 10.71 -12.55
C ALA A 60 -15.54 10.04 -13.63
N TYR A 61 -15.86 10.24 -14.91
CA TYR A 61 -15.07 9.72 -16.03
C TYR A 61 -13.64 10.29 -16.05
N VAL A 62 -13.48 11.60 -15.88
CA VAL A 62 -12.16 12.27 -15.85
C VAL A 62 -11.32 11.78 -14.68
N VAL A 63 -11.91 11.69 -13.48
CA VAL A 63 -11.22 11.19 -12.29
C VAL A 63 -10.80 9.74 -12.49
N ASN A 64 -11.69 8.87 -12.98
CA ASN A 64 -11.38 7.47 -13.21
C ASN A 64 -10.24 7.32 -14.23
N LYS A 65 -10.28 8.09 -15.33
CA LYS A 65 -9.17 8.11 -16.31
C LYS A 65 -7.85 8.57 -15.71
N LYS A 66 -7.87 9.62 -14.87
CA LYS A 66 -6.67 10.12 -14.19
C LYS A 66 -6.11 9.11 -13.18
N LEU A 67 -6.98 8.41 -12.45
CA LEU A 67 -6.57 7.34 -11.53
C LEU A 67 -5.95 6.16 -12.27
N THR A 68 -6.50 5.74 -13.40
CA THR A 68 -5.90 4.69 -14.23
C THR A 68 -4.52 5.10 -14.75
N GLN A 69 -4.36 6.34 -15.21
CA GLN A 69 -3.07 6.87 -15.64
C GLN A 69 -2.06 6.93 -14.49
N LEU A 70 -2.48 7.30 -13.28
CA LEU A 70 -1.60 7.30 -12.11
C LEU A 70 -1.21 5.87 -11.70
N LYS A 71 -2.13 4.91 -11.74
CA LYS A 71 -1.83 3.49 -11.51
C LYS A 71 -0.82 2.95 -12.52
N GLU A 72 -0.98 3.32 -13.79
CA GLU A 72 -0.06 2.94 -14.86
C GLU A 72 1.33 3.57 -14.68
N LEU A 73 1.40 4.85 -14.30
CA LEU A 73 2.67 5.54 -14.01
C LEU A 73 3.38 4.98 -12.77
N ILE A 74 2.64 4.60 -11.73
CA ILE A 74 3.19 3.94 -10.53
C ILE A 74 3.70 2.55 -10.90
N SER A 75 2.94 1.77 -11.68
CA SER A 75 3.35 0.46 -12.16
C SER A 75 4.61 0.53 -13.04
N ASN A 76 4.69 1.53 -13.93
CA ASN A 76 5.85 1.73 -14.80
C ASN A 76 7.08 2.28 -14.05
N ASN A 77 6.91 3.15 -13.04
CA ASN A 77 8.03 3.60 -12.18
C ASN A 77 8.60 2.45 -11.33
N ILE A 78 7.76 1.51 -10.90
CA ILE A 78 8.21 0.32 -10.17
C ILE A 78 9.00 -0.61 -11.11
N LYS A 79 8.65 -0.67 -12.40
CA LYS A 79 9.37 -1.44 -13.43
C LYS A 79 10.70 -0.82 -13.87
N GLU A 80 10.82 0.50 -13.91
CA GLU A 80 12.09 1.17 -14.30
C GLU A 80 13.17 1.16 -13.18
N ALA A 81 12.81 0.85 -11.93
CA ALA A 81 13.73 0.78 -10.80
C ALA A 81 14.33 -0.63 -10.53
N GLN A 82 14.02 -1.63 -11.36
CA GLN A 82 14.61 -2.97 -11.25
C GLN A 82 15.22 -3.37 -12.60
N PRO A 83 16.54 -3.64 -12.68
CA PRO A 83 17.09 -4.29 -13.86
C PRO A 83 16.52 -5.71 -13.92
N GLU A 84 16.18 -6.14 -15.14
CA GLU A 84 15.64 -7.45 -15.49
C GLU A 84 16.22 -8.58 -14.63
N LEU A 85 15.36 -9.17 -13.81
CA LEU A 85 15.46 -10.56 -13.41
C LEU A 85 14.14 -11.20 -13.83
N GLU A 86 14.15 -11.83 -15.00
CA GLU A 86 13.19 -12.90 -15.32
C GLU A 86 13.32 -13.95 -14.22
N ILE A 87 12.45 -13.87 -13.22
CA ILE A 87 12.17 -14.98 -12.32
C ILE A 87 10.71 -15.32 -12.55
N ASP A 88 10.52 -16.34 -13.38
CA ASP A 88 9.32 -17.14 -13.46
C ASP A 88 8.91 -17.54 -12.02
N THR A 89 7.92 -16.86 -11.44
CA THR A 89 7.39 -17.14 -10.10
C THR A 89 5.87 -16.98 -10.10
N PRO A 90 5.10 -18.09 -10.20
CA PRO A 90 3.65 -18.07 -10.06
C PRO A 90 3.18 -18.10 -8.59
N ALA A 91 3.95 -17.55 -7.65
CA ALA A 91 3.74 -17.77 -6.21
C ALA A 91 3.55 -16.51 -5.34
N VAL A 92 3.89 -15.31 -5.81
CA VAL A 92 3.80 -14.08 -5.00
C VAL A 92 2.44 -13.37 -5.14
N ASP A 93 1.69 -13.64 -6.21
CA ASP A 93 0.34 -13.07 -6.43
C ASP A 93 -0.78 -13.80 -5.67
N GLN A 94 -0.52 -15.00 -5.14
CA GLN A 94 -1.56 -15.79 -4.47
C GLN A 94 -1.79 -15.35 -3.02
N GLU A 95 -0.74 -15.00 -2.28
CA GLU A 95 -0.89 -14.57 -0.87
C GLU A 95 -1.60 -13.21 -0.74
N THR A 96 -1.33 -12.27 -1.65
CA THR A 96 -2.02 -10.96 -1.69
C THR A 96 -3.48 -11.10 -2.11
N GLN A 97 -3.80 -11.96 -3.08
CA GLN A 97 -5.19 -12.20 -3.49
C GLN A 97 -6.01 -12.98 -2.46
N ILE A 98 -5.39 -13.89 -1.70
CA ILE A 98 -6.06 -14.61 -0.60
C ILE A 98 -6.34 -13.63 0.55
N PHE A 99 -5.40 -12.76 0.89
CA PHE A 99 -5.59 -11.75 1.92
C PHE A 99 -6.67 -10.72 1.54
N GLU A 100 -6.70 -10.29 0.28
CA GLU A 100 -7.71 -9.36 -0.25
C GLU A 100 -9.11 -9.98 -0.25
N LYS A 101 -9.25 -11.25 -0.67
CA LYS A 101 -10.54 -11.97 -0.58
C LYS A 101 -11.01 -12.14 0.87
N VAL A 102 -10.11 -12.50 1.78
CA VAL A 102 -10.45 -12.64 3.21
C VAL A 102 -10.84 -11.29 3.82
N LEU A 103 -10.21 -10.19 3.40
CA LEU A 103 -10.62 -8.85 3.84
C LEU A 103 -12.00 -8.48 3.32
N ILE A 104 -12.28 -8.69 2.03
CA ILE A 104 -13.59 -8.39 1.42
C ILE A 104 -14.70 -9.22 2.08
N GLU A 105 -14.48 -10.52 2.29
CA GLU A 105 -15.45 -11.37 3.00
C GLU A 105 -15.69 -10.92 4.44
N LYS A 106 -14.66 -10.37 5.11
CA LYS A 106 -14.78 -9.85 6.47
C LYS A 106 -15.50 -8.49 6.50
N GLU A 107 -15.32 -7.66 5.50
CA GLU A 107 -16.06 -6.40 5.34
C GLU A 107 -17.55 -6.67 5.07
N GLU A 108 -17.88 -7.59 4.17
CA GLU A 108 -19.27 -8.00 3.91
C GLU A 108 -19.95 -8.59 5.16
N GLN A 109 -19.21 -9.40 5.93
CA GLN A 109 -19.70 -9.91 7.22
C GLN A 109 -19.93 -8.78 8.23
N LEU A 110 -19.08 -7.75 8.24
CA LEU A 110 -19.23 -6.59 9.12
C LEU A 110 -20.48 -5.78 8.75
N GLU A 111 -20.68 -5.52 7.45
CA GLU A 111 -21.85 -4.79 6.95
C GLU A 111 -23.16 -5.52 7.29
N LYS A 112 -23.17 -6.85 7.16
CA LYS A 112 -24.33 -7.66 7.58
C LYS A 112 -24.62 -7.55 9.07
N ILE A 113 -23.58 -7.60 9.91
CA ILE A 113 -23.73 -7.44 11.36
C ILE A 113 -24.29 -6.06 11.71
N ASP A 114 -23.84 -5.01 11.02
CA ASP A 114 -24.31 -3.65 11.25
C ASP A 114 -25.78 -3.46 10.83
N LEU A 115 -26.19 -4.09 9.71
CA LEU A 115 -27.59 -4.15 9.28
C LEU A 115 -28.47 -4.88 10.30
N ASP A 116 -28.07 -6.08 10.72
CA ASP A 116 -28.81 -6.89 11.69
C ASP A 116 -28.94 -6.15 13.03
N ARG A 117 -27.88 -5.47 13.48
CA ARG A 117 -27.91 -4.65 14.70
C ARG A 117 -28.84 -3.46 14.57
N THR A 118 -28.87 -2.80 13.41
CA THR A 118 -29.78 -1.67 13.16
C THR A 118 -31.24 -2.13 13.18
N GLN A 119 -31.54 -3.30 12.59
CA GLN A 119 -32.88 -3.90 12.63
C GLN A 119 -33.29 -4.26 14.06
N LEU A 120 -32.38 -4.83 14.86
CA LEU A 120 -32.64 -5.19 16.25
C LEU A 120 -32.89 -3.95 17.12
N LEU A 121 -32.17 -2.85 16.87
CA LEU A 121 -32.42 -1.57 17.53
C LEU A 121 -33.78 -0.97 17.15
N GLU A 122 -34.19 -1.08 15.89
CA GLU A 122 -35.50 -0.63 15.44
C GLU A 122 -36.64 -1.48 16.05
N GLU A 123 -36.43 -2.78 16.15
CA GLU A 123 -37.34 -3.69 16.83
C GLU A 123 -37.45 -3.36 18.33
N LEU A 124 -36.32 -3.01 18.97
CA LEU A 124 -36.31 -2.56 20.36
C LEU A 124 -37.03 -1.22 20.53
N PHE A 125 -36.80 -0.24 19.65
CA PHE A 125 -37.48 1.05 19.71
C PHE A 125 -38.97 0.97 19.35
N SER A 126 -39.40 0.01 18.54
CA SER A 126 -40.82 -0.21 18.25
C SER A 126 -41.56 -0.94 19.37
N LYS A 127 -40.87 -1.84 20.08
CA LYS A 127 -41.43 -2.55 21.26
C LYS A 127 -41.36 -1.73 22.54
N ALA A 128 -40.41 -0.82 22.64
CA ALA A 128 -40.32 0.10 23.76
C ALA A 128 -41.27 1.27 23.55
N ASP A 129 -42.11 1.58 24.55
CA ASP A 129 -43.02 2.71 24.56
C ASP A 129 -42.26 4.03 24.80
N LEU A 130 -41.30 4.31 23.91
CA LEU A 130 -40.42 5.48 23.96
C LEU A 130 -41.00 6.58 23.08
N ASN A 131 -40.87 7.83 23.54
CA ASN A 131 -41.31 8.98 22.76
C ASN A 131 -40.32 9.26 21.60
N ASP A 132 -40.77 9.89 20.52
CA ASP A 132 -39.96 10.04 19.30
C ASP A 132 -38.66 10.85 19.53
N LEU A 133 -38.70 11.83 20.43
CA LEU A 133 -37.52 12.59 20.87
C LEU A 133 -36.50 11.73 21.61
N GLU A 134 -36.95 10.79 22.44
CA GLU A 134 -36.07 9.89 23.17
C GLU A 134 -35.43 8.87 22.22
N LYS A 135 -36.21 8.33 21.27
CA LYS A 135 -35.68 7.47 20.19
C LYS A 135 -34.58 8.17 19.41
N GLN A 136 -34.79 9.43 19.02
CA GLN A 136 -33.78 10.20 18.31
C GLN A 136 -32.51 10.42 19.15
N SER A 137 -32.66 10.76 20.44
CA SER A 137 -31.52 10.92 21.34
C SER A 137 -30.73 9.61 21.51
N TYR A 138 -31.42 8.46 21.63
CA TYR A 138 -30.76 7.16 21.71
C TYR A 138 -30.06 6.78 20.40
N ARG A 139 -30.64 7.08 19.23
CA ARG A 139 -29.96 6.88 17.93
C ARG A 139 -28.67 7.68 17.84
N GLU A 140 -28.68 8.94 18.27
CA GLU A 140 -27.49 9.79 18.28
C GLU A 140 -26.41 9.25 19.23
N LYS A 141 -26.80 8.86 20.44
CA LYS A 141 -25.87 8.24 21.42
C LYS A 141 -25.27 6.93 20.90
N ILE A 142 -26.06 6.07 20.27
CA ILE A 142 -25.58 4.82 19.68
C ILE A 142 -24.59 5.11 18.55
N LYS A 143 -24.92 6.05 17.66
CA LYS A 143 -24.02 6.45 16.57
C LYS A 143 -22.70 7.01 17.11
N GLN A 144 -22.75 7.83 18.16
CA GLN A 144 -21.56 8.35 18.82
C GLN A 144 -20.71 7.23 19.42
N LYS A 145 -21.32 6.28 20.15
CA LYS A 145 -20.60 5.13 20.72
C LYS A 145 -20.01 4.20 19.66
N GLU A 146 -20.65 4.07 18.50
CA GLU A 146 -20.08 3.31 17.39
C GLU A 146 -18.84 4.00 16.82
N SER A 147 -18.89 5.32 16.65
CA SER A 147 -17.73 6.09 16.21
C SER A 147 -16.56 5.98 17.20
N GLU A 148 -16.83 6.01 18.50
CA GLU A 148 -15.81 5.81 19.54
C GLU A 148 -15.21 4.39 19.47
N ARG A 149 -16.04 3.37 19.24
CA ARG A 149 -15.61 1.97 19.08
C ARG A 149 -14.70 1.80 17.87
N THR A 150 -15.07 2.36 16.72
CA THR A 150 -14.25 2.29 15.49
C THR A 150 -12.89 2.93 15.73
N HIS A 151 -12.86 4.12 16.32
CA HIS A 151 -11.60 4.80 16.62
C HIS A 151 -10.70 4.00 17.59
N THR A 152 -11.30 3.42 18.63
CA THR A 152 -10.59 2.56 19.58
C THR A 152 -10.03 1.30 18.90
N MET A 153 -10.77 0.73 17.94
CA MET A 153 -10.33 -0.43 17.17
C MET A 153 -9.15 -0.09 16.25
N GLU A 154 -9.18 1.07 15.59
CA GLU A 154 -8.06 1.57 14.78
C GLU A 154 -6.81 1.75 15.64
N ASP A 155 -6.94 2.38 16.82
CA ASP A 155 -5.84 2.54 17.77
C ASP A 155 -5.26 1.18 18.22
N LEU A 156 -6.14 0.20 18.50
CA LEU A 156 -5.72 -1.15 18.86
C LEU A 156 -4.93 -1.81 17.72
N LEU A 157 -5.39 -1.68 16.47
CA LEU A 157 -4.66 -2.21 15.32
C LEU A 157 -3.29 -1.57 15.16
N VAL A 158 -3.17 -0.26 15.36
CA VAL A 158 -1.89 0.46 15.35
C VAL A 158 -0.98 -0.04 16.48
N VAL A 159 -1.49 -0.20 17.69
CA VAL A 159 -0.73 -0.72 18.84
C VAL A 159 -0.29 -2.17 18.61
N LYS A 160 -1.17 -3.02 18.08
CA LYS A 160 -0.87 -4.42 17.72
C LYS A 160 0.22 -4.48 16.64
N GLY A 161 0.16 -3.61 15.63
CA GLY A 161 1.19 -3.48 14.61
C GLY A 161 2.55 -3.11 15.21
N ARG A 162 2.57 -2.08 16.08
CA ARG A 162 3.78 -1.67 16.80
C ARG A 162 4.33 -2.77 17.70
N LEU A 163 3.46 -3.49 18.40
CA LEU A 163 3.85 -4.62 19.25
C LEU A 163 4.44 -5.76 18.42
N HIS A 164 3.81 -6.12 17.31
CA HIS A 164 4.33 -7.16 16.42
C HIS A 164 5.70 -6.78 15.85
N GLN A 165 5.88 -5.52 15.45
CA GLN A 165 7.16 -5.00 14.98
C GLN A 165 8.22 -5.00 16.09
N ALA A 166 7.84 -4.63 17.32
CA ALA A 166 8.72 -4.71 18.48
C ALA A 166 9.11 -6.17 18.79
N ILE A 167 8.18 -7.11 18.74
CA ILE A 167 8.45 -8.54 18.91
C ILE A 167 9.42 -9.05 17.83
N LEU A 168 9.19 -8.74 16.56
CA LEU A 168 10.11 -9.09 15.47
C LEU A 168 11.50 -8.45 15.66
N GLY A 169 11.54 -7.19 16.11
CA GLY A 169 12.77 -6.50 16.46
C GLY A 169 13.53 -7.17 17.61
N THR A 170 12.81 -7.57 18.67
CA THR A 170 13.39 -8.29 19.82
C THR A 170 13.81 -9.72 19.49
N LYS A 171 13.14 -10.40 18.56
CA LYS A 171 13.55 -11.72 18.06
C LYS A 171 14.95 -11.69 17.44
N LYS A 172 15.35 -10.57 16.82
CA LYS A 172 16.73 -10.36 16.32
C LYS A 172 17.78 -10.31 17.45
N TYR A 173 17.40 -9.86 18.64
CA TYR A 173 18.27 -9.79 19.82
C TYR A 173 18.17 -11.02 20.73
N PHE A 174 17.14 -11.86 20.54
CA PHE A 174 16.92 -13.12 21.25
C PHE A 174 17.37 -14.37 20.46
N VAL A 175 18.17 -14.20 19.41
CA VAL A 175 18.95 -15.32 18.86
C VAL A 175 20.03 -15.65 19.89
N LYS A 176 19.67 -16.55 20.83
CA LYS A 176 20.63 -17.43 21.53
C LYS A 176 21.65 -17.87 20.48
N GLU A 177 22.93 -17.69 20.78
CA GLU A 177 24.12 -17.92 19.93
C GLU A 177 23.84 -18.64 18.61
N ASP A 178 24.24 -18.02 17.49
CA ASP A 178 24.08 -18.62 16.16
C ASP A 178 24.55 -20.08 16.18
N PRO A 179 23.67 -21.07 15.96
CA PRO A 179 24.02 -22.48 16.11
C PRO A 179 25.13 -22.89 15.14
N MET A 180 25.39 -22.08 14.11
CA MET A 180 26.52 -22.26 13.19
C MET A 180 27.88 -21.96 13.83
N LYS A 181 27.94 -21.26 14.98
CA LYS A 181 29.18 -21.00 15.71
C LYS A 181 29.78 -22.28 16.30
N GLU A 182 28.95 -23.17 16.84
CA GLU A 182 29.39 -24.46 17.37
C GLU A 182 29.84 -25.41 16.24
N VAL A 183 29.15 -25.37 15.09
CA VAL A 183 29.54 -26.11 13.89
C VAL A 183 30.87 -25.59 13.35
N ALA A 184 31.04 -24.27 13.25
CA ALA A 184 32.27 -23.65 12.75
C ALA A 184 33.48 -23.95 13.65
N ALA A 185 33.29 -23.99 14.98
CA ALA A 185 34.35 -24.35 15.93
C ALA A 185 34.77 -25.84 15.86
N ALA A 186 33.90 -26.71 15.35
CA ALA A 186 34.16 -28.14 15.21
C ALA A 186 34.75 -28.52 13.83
N ILE A 187 34.72 -27.63 12.85
CA ILE A 187 35.30 -27.84 11.52
C ILE A 187 36.69 -27.20 11.45
N ASP A 188 37.66 -27.91 10.89
CA ASP A 188 38.99 -27.37 10.65
C ASP A 188 38.97 -26.26 9.58
N LYS A 189 39.41 -25.06 9.95
CA LYS A 189 39.44 -23.84 9.11
C LYS A 189 40.15 -24.03 7.75
N GLU A 190 41.13 -24.92 7.70
CA GLU A 190 41.89 -25.25 6.49
C GLU A 190 41.08 -26.07 5.47
N HIS A 191 40.05 -26.79 5.92
CA HIS A 191 39.20 -27.62 5.06
C HIS A 191 38.00 -26.86 4.49
N VAL A 192 37.68 -25.68 5.03
CA VAL A 192 36.53 -24.87 4.61
C VAL A 192 36.90 -23.92 3.47
N GLN A 193 38.13 -23.37 3.48
CA GLN A 193 38.56 -22.41 2.47
C GLN A 193 39.04 -23.12 1.18
N GLY A 194 38.14 -23.28 0.21
CA GLY A 194 38.46 -23.70 -1.15
C GLY A 194 37.96 -25.09 -1.57
N THR A 195 37.18 -25.76 -0.71
CA THR A 195 36.57 -27.07 -0.98
C THR A 195 35.16 -26.95 -1.58
N SER A 196 34.70 -28.04 -2.19
CA SER A 196 33.36 -28.11 -2.77
C SER A 196 32.28 -28.26 -1.68
N ILE A 197 31.04 -27.89 -1.98
CA ILE A 197 29.90 -28.10 -1.07
C ILE A 197 29.72 -29.58 -0.71
N ALA A 198 30.07 -30.50 -1.63
CA ALA A 198 29.97 -31.94 -1.39
C ALA A 198 30.92 -32.42 -0.29
N THR A 199 32.17 -31.98 -0.33
CA THR A 199 33.18 -32.31 0.71
C THR A 199 32.83 -31.69 2.06
N LEU A 200 32.24 -30.49 2.06
CA LEU A 200 31.77 -29.86 3.29
C LEU A 200 30.57 -30.60 3.90
N ASN A 201 29.69 -31.17 3.07
CA ASN A 201 28.59 -32.01 3.57
C ASN A 201 29.12 -33.28 4.26
N GLU A 202 30.17 -33.91 3.74
CA GLU A 202 30.79 -35.08 4.39
C GLU A 202 31.35 -34.74 5.79
N GLU A 203 31.97 -33.56 5.93
CA GLU A 203 32.45 -33.08 7.23
C GLU A 203 31.30 -32.76 8.19
N ILE A 204 30.25 -32.11 7.69
CA ILE A 204 29.02 -31.83 8.45
C ILE A 204 28.42 -33.14 8.97
N HIS A 205 28.31 -34.18 8.13
CA HIS A 205 27.82 -35.51 8.52
C HIS A 205 28.68 -36.17 9.60
N THR A 206 29.97 -35.85 9.64
CA THR A 206 30.90 -36.37 10.66
C THR A 206 30.73 -35.65 12.00
N ILE A 207 30.36 -34.37 11.98
CA ILE A 207 30.25 -33.50 13.16
C ILE A 207 28.86 -33.52 13.79
N ILE A 208 27.80 -33.66 12.98
CA ILE A 208 26.41 -33.74 13.45
C ILE A 208 26.19 -34.73 14.61
N PRO A 209 26.72 -35.97 14.59
CA PRO A 209 26.55 -36.88 15.72
C PRO A 209 27.33 -36.47 16.98
N MET A 210 28.26 -35.53 16.88
CA MET A 210 29.00 -34.97 18.03
C MET A 210 28.32 -33.74 18.64
N LEU A 211 27.35 -33.14 17.93
CA LEU A 211 26.61 -31.97 18.39
C LEU A 211 25.47 -32.36 19.33
N THR A 212 25.06 -31.43 20.18
CA THR A 212 23.89 -31.63 21.04
C THR A 212 22.60 -31.61 20.20
N GLU A 213 21.59 -32.39 20.63
CA GLU A 213 20.31 -32.48 19.92
C GLU A 213 19.59 -31.12 19.79
N GLU A 214 19.78 -30.22 20.78
CA GLU A 214 19.25 -28.84 20.77
C GLU A 214 19.84 -28.01 19.61
N VAL A 215 21.11 -28.23 19.26
CA VAL A 215 21.81 -27.52 18.20
C VAL A 215 21.40 -28.05 16.83
N VAL A 216 21.28 -29.37 16.67
CA VAL A 216 20.80 -29.99 15.42
C VAL A 216 19.37 -29.56 15.10
N LEU A 217 18.48 -29.55 16.09
CA LEU A 217 17.12 -29.05 15.93
C LEU A 217 17.11 -27.55 15.56
N SER A 218 18.01 -26.77 16.14
CA SER A 218 18.15 -25.33 15.82
C SER A 218 18.69 -25.11 14.41
N LEU A 219 19.60 -25.96 13.92
CA LEU A 219 20.13 -25.90 12.55
C LEU A 219 19.04 -26.23 11.52
N LYS A 220 18.23 -27.28 11.77
CA LYS A 220 17.06 -27.62 10.94
C LYS A 220 16.01 -26.51 10.96
N LYS A 221 15.63 -26.03 12.15
CA LYS A 221 14.62 -24.97 12.33
C LYS A 221 14.99 -23.64 11.64
N ASN A 222 16.28 -23.34 11.54
CA ASN A 222 16.78 -22.14 10.88
C ASN A 222 17.12 -22.35 9.39
N ASN A 223 16.77 -23.51 8.81
CA ASN A 223 17.05 -23.89 7.41
C ASN A 223 18.54 -23.79 7.06
N TYR A 224 19.43 -24.10 8.00
CA TYR A 224 20.87 -24.20 7.71
C TYR A 224 21.24 -25.58 7.15
N ILE A 225 20.47 -26.60 7.53
CA ILE A 225 20.66 -27.99 7.16
C ILE A 225 19.31 -28.57 6.74
N ASP A 226 19.29 -29.46 5.74
CA ASP A 226 18.08 -30.16 5.28
C ASP A 226 17.72 -31.37 6.17
N GLU A 227 16.66 -32.10 5.80
CA GLU A 227 16.23 -33.28 6.58
C GLU A 227 17.26 -34.39 6.60
N ASP A 228 18.04 -34.50 5.52
CA ASP A 228 19.12 -35.45 5.29
C ASP A 228 20.48 -34.91 5.78
N HIS A 229 20.48 -33.89 6.62
CA HIS A 229 21.69 -33.36 7.24
C HIS A 229 22.71 -32.68 6.29
N ASN A 230 22.32 -32.31 5.08
CA ASN A 230 23.16 -31.57 4.13
C ASN A 230 23.01 -30.05 4.29
N LEU A 231 24.09 -29.30 4.03
CA LEU A 231 24.06 -27.85 4.05
C LEU A 231 23.16 -27.28 2.96
N THR A 232 22.26 -26.39 3.37
CA THR A 232 21.51 -25.55 2.45
C THR A 232 22.37 -24.36 2.00
N ARG A 233 21.90 -23.63 0.98
CA ARG A 233 22.55 -22.38 0.53
C ARG A 233 22.70 -21.35 1.66
N SER A 234 21.73 -21.27 2.57
CA SER A 234 21.79 -20.41 3.77
C SER A 234 22.79 -20.92 4.79
N GLY A 235 22.87 -22.24 4.99
CA GLY A 235 23.87 -22.89 5.85
C GLY A 235 25.29 -22.59 5.42
N TYR A 236 25.61 -22.86 4.16
CA TYR A 236 26.94 -22.62 3.58
C TYR A 236 27.40 -21.16 3.76
N LYS A 237 26.51 -20.21 3.45
CA LYS A 237 26.82 -18.78 3.58
C LYS A 237 27.06 -18.36 5.04
N SER A 238 26.32 -18.94 5.98
CA SER A 238 26.49 -18.65 7.40
C SER A 238 27.80 -19.23 7.93
N LEU A 239 28.14 -20.45 7.52
CA LEU A 239 29.36 -21.16 7.89
C LEU A 239 30.61 -20.39 7.42
N MET A 240 30.66 -20.00 6.15
CA MET A 240 31.77 -19.19 5.63
C MET A 240 31.93 -17.87 6.40
N LYS A 241 30.82 -17.19 6.68
CA LYS A 241 30.84 -15.92 7.41
C LYS A 241 31.36 -16.05 8.84
N MET A 242 31.18 -17.21 9.48
CA MET A 242 31.70 -17.49 10.82
C MET A 242 33.18 -17.86 10.77
N VAL A 243 33.57 -18.73 9.83
CA VAL A 243 34.96 -19.15 9.65
C VAL A 243 35.89 -18.00 9.23
N ASP A 244 35.37 -17.03 8.46
CA ASP A 244 36.11 -15.80 8.09
C ASP A 244 36.20 -14.76 9.22
N LYS A 245 35.39 -14.90 10.27
CA LYS A 245 35.34 -13.96 11.41
C LYS A 245 36.22 -14.36 12.58
N GLU A 246 36.49 -15.65 12.73
CA GLU A 246 37.58 -16.19 13.57
C GLU A 246 38.91 -16.12 12.83
#